data_AF-A0A3N2N6U6-F1
#
_entry.id   AF-A0A3N2N6U6-F1
#
_cell.length_a   1.000
_cell.length_b   1.000
_cell.length_c   1.000
_cell.angle_alpha   90.00
_cell.angle_beta   90.00
_cell.angle_gamma   90.00
#
_symmetry.space_group_name_H-M   'P 1'
#
loop_
_entity.id
_entity.type
_entity.pdbx_description
1 polymer ?
#
loop_
_entity_poly.entity_id
_entity_poly.type
_entity_poly.pdbx_seq_one_letter_code
_entity_poly.pdbx_strand_id
1 'polypeptide(L)'
;ATNRRACVGLRMLDYFKRQAAVLNDSRQIRNISSDIIESEFGILKSKVSPNKLNGFTPMILMLPLYPKIAVYSDAKKQNFKVRLANVKLKDIVLWAKENLSPNRMVLRSRTLNNAS
;
A
#
# COMPACT_ATOMS: atom_id res chain seq x y z
N ALA A 1 9.13 6.67 -31.93
CA ALA A 1 8.02 6.44 -30.98
C ALA A 1 7.47 5.01 -31.01
N THR A 2 7.38 4.37 -32.18
CA THR A 2 6.82 3.03 -32.44
C THR A 2 7.48 1.90 -31.64
N ASN A 3 8.81 1.93 -31.50
CA ASN A 3 9.58 0.88 -30.83
C ASN A 3 9.35 0.84 -29.30
N ARG A 4 9.16 2.01 -28.65
CA ARG A 4 8.82 2.08 -27.22
C ARG A 4 7.44 1.49 -26.92
N ARG A 5 6.44 1.75 -27.77
CA ARG A 5 5.08 1.22 -27.60
C ARG A 5 5.05 -0.30 -27.79
N ALA A 6 5.77 -0.82 -28.78
CA ALA A 6 5.92 -2.27 -28.98
C ALA A 6 6.60 -2.96 -27.79
N CYS A 7 7.66 -2.35 -27.23
CA CYS A 7 8.35 -2.85 -26.04
C CYS A 7 7.44 -2.91 -24.80
N VAL A 8 6.62 -1.88 -24.58
CA VAL A 8 5.62 -1.88 -23.49
C VAL A 8 4.59 -2.99 -23.71
N GLY A 9 4.07 -3.15 -24.92
CA GLY A 9 3.12 -4.22 -25.26
C GLY A 9 3.67 -5.62 -24.98
N LEU A 10 4.94 -5.89 -25.33
CA LEU A 10 5.60 -7.16 -25.04
C LEU A 10 5.77 -7.41 -23.53
N ARG A 11 6.11 -6.37 -22.74
CA ARG A 11 6.22 -6.47 -21.28
C ARG A 11 4.86 -6.74 -20.62
N MET A 12 3.80 -6.09 -21.10
CA MET A 12 2.44 -6.34 -20.63
C MET A 12 2.01 -7.78 -20.94
N LEU A 13 2.26 -8.27 -22.16
CA LEU A 13 1.95 -9.65 -22.55
C LEU A 13 2.69 -10.67 -21.68
N ASP A 14 3.98 -10.46 -21.42
CA ASP A 14 4.78 -11.34 -20.56
C ASP A 14 4.27 -11.36 -19.11
N TYR A 15 3.90 -10.20 -18.57
CA TYR A 15 3.26 -10.11 -17.26
C TYR A 15 1.93 -10.88 -17.22
N PHE A 16 1.06 -10.70 -18.20
CA PHE A 16 -0.23 -11.40 -18.24
C PHE A 16 -0.08 -12.91 -18.36
N LYS A 17 0.88 -13.40 -19.15
CA LYS A 17 1.19 -14.83 -19.24
C LYS A 17 1.64 -15.39 -17.88
N ARG A 18 2.52 -14.67 -17.17
CA ARG A 18 2.95 -15.05 -15.82
C ARG A 18 1.80 -15.05 -14.81
N GLN A 19 0.87 -14.09 -14.89
CA GLN A 19 -0.30 -14.09 -14.00
C GLN A 19 -1.29 -15.21 -14.33
N ALA A 20 -1.57 -15.45 -15.61
CA ALA A 20 -2.47 -16.51 -16.07
C ALA A 20 -1.99 -17.89 -15.63
N ALA A 21 -0.69 -18.16 -15.68
CA ALA A 21 -0.11 -19.44 -15.27
C ALA A 21 -0.30 -19.76 -13.77
N VAL A 22 -0.61 -18.76 -12.94
CA VAL A 22 -0.80 -18.93 -11.48
C VAL A 22 -2.27 -18.83 -11.08
N LEU A 23 -3.18 -18.58 -12.04
CA LEU A 23 -4.63 -18.65 -11.82
C LEU A 23 -5.06 -20.09 -12.03
N ASN A 24 -5.34 -20.81 -10.95
CA ASN A 24 -5.65 -22.24 -11.00
C ASN A 24 -7.12 -22.55 -11.38
N ASP A 25 -7.99 -21.53 -11.39
CA ASP A 25 -9.40 -21.65 -11.76
C ASP A 25 -9.95 -20.30 -12.26
N SER A 26 -10.92 -20.36 -13.18
CA SER A 26 -11.71 -19.25 -13.70
C SER A 26 -12.39 -18.39 -12.62
N ARG A 27 -12.63 -18.94 -11.42
CA ARG A 27 -13.24 -18.25 -10.28
C ARG A 27 -12.23 -17.59 -9.34
N GLN A 28 -10.94 -17.82 -9.53
CA GLN A 28 -9.92 -17.32 -8.62
C GLN A 28 -9.65 -15.84 -8.86
N ILE A 29 -10.21 -14.97 -8.02
CA ILE A 29 -9.94 -13.52 -8.07
C ILE A 29 -8.63 -13.23 -7.35
N ARG A 30 -7.59 -12.87 -8.11
CA ARG A 30 -6.30 -12.45 -7.56
C ARG A 30 -6.15 -10.92 -7.62
N ASN A 31 -6.03 -10.28 -6.45
CA ASN A 31 -5.83 -8.84 -6.36
C ASN A 31 -4.39 -8.46 -6.77
N ILE A 32 -4.24 -7.91 -7.97
CA ILE A 32 -2.95 -7.42 -8.48
C ILE A 32 -2.52 -6.07 -7.90
N SER A 33 -3.41 -5.40 -7.16
CA SER A 33 -3.13 -4.08 -6.58
C SER A 33 -1.89 -4.09 -5.70
N SER A 34 -1.69 -5.14 -4.91
CA SER A 34 -0.49 -5.28 -4.08
C SER A 34 0.80 -5.45 -4.90
N ASP A 35 0.73 -6.10 -6.07
CA ASP A 35 1.87 -6.27 -6.96
C ASP A 35 2.24 -4.96 -7.65
N ILE A 36 1.24 -4.16 -8.05
CA ILE A 36 1.45 -2.82 -8.61
C ILE A 36 2.09 -1.91 -7.56
N ILE A 37 1.53 -1.86 -6.35
CA ILE A 37 2.08 -1.04 -5.27
C ILE A 37 3.50 -1.50 -4.91
N GLU A 38 3.76 -2.81 -4.88
CA GLU A 38 5.12 -3.31 -4.66
C GLU A 38 6.08 -2.91 -5.80
N SER A 39 5.64 -2.96 -7.06
CA SER A 39 6.49 -2.56 -8.19
C SER A 39 6.84 -1.07 -8.16
N GLU A 40 5.95 -0.22 -7.65
CA GLU A 40 6.17 1.23 -7.56
C GLU A 40 7.02 1.63 -6.34
N PHE A 41 6.78 1.01 -5.18
CA PHE A 41 7.39 1.44 -3.93
C PHE A 41 8.46 0.48 -3.39
N GLY A 42 8.46 -0.80 -3.78
CA GLY A 42 9.47 -1.80 -3.41
C GLY A 42 9.53 -2.20 -1.93
N ILE A 43 8.65 -1.65 -1.08
CA ILE A 43 8.71 -1.85 0.38
C ILE A 43 7.43 -2.45 0.96
N LEU A 44 6.31 -2.49 0.24
CA LEU A 44 5.00 -2.84 0.79
C LEU A 44 5.01 -4.27 1.36
N LYS A 45 5.35 -5.27 0.54
CA LYS A 45 5.19 -6.68 0.90
C LYS A 45 6.02 -7.08 2.12
N SER A 46 7.18 -6.43 2.33
CA SER A 46 8.01 -6.62 3.51
C SER A 46 7.42 -6.03 4.81
N LYS A 47 6.48 -5.08 4.68
CA LYS A 47 5.85 -4.35 5.80
C LYS A 47 4.42 -4.80 6.09
N VAL A 48 3.81 -5.58 5.20
CA VAL A 48 2.47 -6.17 5.44
C VAL A 48 2.56 -7.17 6.59
N SER A 49 1.56 -7.14 7.49
CA SER A 49 1.43 -8.09 8.59
C SER A 49 1.36 -9.52 8.08
N PRO A 50 2.11 -10.48 8.66
CA PRO A 50 1.97 -11.91 8.34
C PRO A 50 0.54 -12.41 8.57
N ASN A 51 -0.15 -11.84 9.57
CA ASN A 51 -1.57 -12.08 9.79
C ASN A 51 -2.41 -11.26 8.80
N LYS A 52 -3.01 -11.96 7.83
CA LYS A 52 -3.88 -11.39 6.78
C LYS A 52 -5.14 -10.71 7.33
N LEU A 53 -5.59 -11.07 8.53
CA LEU A 53 -6.80 -10.50 9.15
C LEU A 53 -6.58 -9.06 9.63
N ASN A 54 -5.32 -8.67 9.89
CA ASN A 54 -4.99 -7.30 10.31
C ASN A 54 -5.21 -6.27 9.18
N GLY A 55 -5.27 -6.71 7.92
CA GLY A 55 -5.43 -5.82 6.77
C GLY A 55 -4.29 -4.81 6.63
N PHE A 56 -4.58 -3.65 6.05
CA PHE A 56 -3.64 -2.54 5.95
C PHE A 56 -3.54 -1.82 7.30
N THR A 57 -2.35 -1.82 7.88
CA THR A 57 -2.05 -1.07 9.11
C THR A 57 -1.67 0.38 8.77
N PRO A 58 -1.69 1.31 9.74
CA PRO A 58 -1.20 2.67 9.54
C PRO A 58 0.25 2.76 9.04
N MET A 59 1.03 1.66 9.14
CA MET A 59 2.36 1.56 8.55
C MET A 59 2.35 1.76 7.02
N ILE A 60 1.21 1.56 6.35
CA ILE A 60 1.02 1.85 4.93
C ILE A 60 1.29 3.32 4.57
N LEU A 61 1.16 4.23 5.53
CA LEU A 61 1.46 5.66 5.36
C LEU A 61 2.95 5.92 5.07
N MET A 62 3.82 4.93 5.29
CA MET A 62 5.21 5.00 4.86
C MET A 62 5.38 4.93 3.35
N LEU A 63 4.46 4.31 2.60
CA LEU A 63 4.54 4.23 1.14
C LEU A 63 4.58 5.62 0.48
N PRO A 64 3.64 6.54 0.71
CA PRO A 64 3.69 7.87 0.11
C PRO A 64 4.84 8.75 0.64
N LEU A 65 5.40 8.42 1.82
CA LEU A 65 6.57 9.09 2.36
C LEU A 65 7.85 8.61 1.67
N TYR A 66 7.94 7.32 1.34
CA TYR A 66 9.16 6.66 0.88
C TYR A 66 9.82 7.37 -0.33
N PRO A 67 9.13 7.70 -1.44
CA PRO A 67 9.76 8.41 -2.56
C PRO A 67 10.31 9.78 -2.18
N LYS A 68 9.68 10.45 -1.19
CA LYS A 68 10.08 11.80 -0.74
C LYS A 68 11.34 11.79 0.14
N ILE A 69 11.74 10.62 0.62
CA ILE A 69 12.85 10.45 1.57
C ILE A 69 13.92 9.48 1.09
N ALA A 70 13.61 8.60 0.13
CA ALA A 70 14.52 7.60 -0.41
C ALA A 70 15.71 8.26 -1.14
N VAL A 71 15.47 9.41 -1.78
CA VAL A 71 16.51 10.21 -2.44
C VAL A 71 16.94 11.32 -1.50
N TYR A 72 18.24 11.36 -1.16
CA TYR A 72 18.79 12.33 -0.21
C TYR A 72 18.52 13.80 -0.60
N SER A 73 18.62 14.13 -1.88
CA SER A 73 18.35 15.49 -2.38
C SER A 73 16.91 15.92 -2.17
N ASP A 74 15.95 15.01 -2.28
CA ASP A 74 14.53 15.28 -2.03
C ASP A 74 14.20 15.27 -0.53
N ALA A 75 14.85 14.38 0.23
CA ALA A 75 14.77 14.35 1.68
C ALA A 75 15.24 15.67 2.30
N LYS A 76 16.33 16.27 1.78
CA LYS A 76 16.87 17.56 2.23
C LYS A 76 15.87 18.71 2.02
N LYS A 77 14.98 18.62 1.04
CA LYS A 77 13.90 19.61 0.81
C LYS A 77 12.78 19.46 1.83
N GLN A 78 12.71 18.34 2.56
CA GLN A 78 11.71 18.15 3.61
C GLN A 78 12.18 18.78 4.92
N ASN A 79 11.53 19.87 5.34
CA ASN A 79 11.77 20.45 6.66
C ASN A 79 11.04 19.65 7.76
N PHE A 80 11.57 18.49 8.11
CA PHE A 80 10.97 17.60 9.12
C PHE A 80 10.79 18.30 10.47
N LYS A 81 11.75 19.12 10.90
CA LYS A 81 11.68 19.83 12.17
C LYS A 81 10.43 20.72 12.25
N VAL A 82 10.23 21.57 11.23
CA VAL A 82 9.06 22.46 11.19
C VAL A 82 7.76 21.66 11.07
N ARG A 83 7.73 20.62 10.23
CA ARG A 83 6.55 19.76 10.08
C ARG A 83 6.17 19.05 11.38
N LEU A 84 7.14 18.53 12.12
CA LEU A 84 6.91 17.84 13.40
C LEU A 84 6.52 18.82 14.51
N ALA A 85 7.11 20.02 14.55
CA ALA A 85 6.77 21.03 15.55
C ALA A 85 5.37 21.64 15.35
N ASN A 86 4.90 21.71 14.10
CA ASN A 86 3.62 22.33 13.76
C ASN A 86 2.42 21.36 13.80
N VAL A 87 2.65 20.06 13.98
CA VAL A 87 1.58 19.05 14.05
C VAL A 87 1.33 18.67 15.50
N LYS A 88 0.11 18.89 15.99
CA LYS A 88 -0.28 18.48 17.35
C LYS A 88 -0.84 17.06 17.32
N LEU A 89 -0.75 16.37 18.47
CA LEU A 89 -1.33 15.02 18.62
C LEU A 89 -2.83 14.98 18.27
N LYS A 90 -3.58 16.03 18.62
CA LYS A 90 -5.01 16.14 18.27
C LYS A 90 -5.25 16.17 16.77
N ASP A 91 -4.35 16.78 16.00
CA ASP A 91 -4.47 16.91 14.55
C ASP A 91 -4.21 15.54 13.90
N ILE A 92 -3.26 14.77 14.44
CA ILE A 92 -2.99 13.38 14.03
C ILE A 92 -4.22 12.50 14.29
N VAL A 93 -4.81 12.60 15.48
CA VAL A 93 -6.00 11.81 15.85
C VAL A 93 -7.19 12.17 14.96
N LEU A 94 -7.44 13.45 14.72
CA LEU A 94 -8.51 13.91 13.85
C LEU A 94 -8.30 13.42 12.42
N TRP A 95 -7.11 13.64 11.85
CA TRP A 95 -6.78 13.19 10.50
C TRP A 95 -6.92 11.67 10.36
N ALA A 96 -6.45 10.91 11.36
CA ALA A 96 -6.56 9.45 11.36
C ALA A 96 -8.03 8.99 11.37
N LYS A 97 -8.89 9.65 12.15
CA LYS A 97 -10.32 9.35 12.19
C LYS A 97 -11.01 9.60 10.85
N GLU A 98 -10.60 10.65 10.13
CA GLU A 98 -11.20 11.04 8.85
C GLU A 98 -10.68 10.24 7.66
N ASN A 99 -9.41 9.80 7.69
CA ASN A 99 -8.73 9.26 6.51
C ASN A 99 -8.39 7.77 6.62
N LEU A 100 -8.26 7.22 7.84
CA LEU A 100 -7.91 5.81 8.01
C LEU A 100 -9.16 4.97 8.17
N SER A 101 -9.24 3.91 7.38
CA SER A 101 -10.23 2.87 7.60
C SER A 101 -9.99 2.18 8.96
N PRO A 102 -11.05 1.88 9.73
CA PRO A 102 -10.93 1.14 10.97
C PRO A 102 -10.28 -0.22 10.77
N ASN A 103 -9.54 -0.69 11.78
CA ASN A 103 -8.92 -2.01 11.74
C ASN A 103 -9.99 -3.11 11.58
N ARG A 104 -9.88 -3.89 10.50
CA ARG A 104 -10.87 -4.93 10.15
C ARG A 104 -10.93 -6.08 11.14
N MET A 105 -9.80 -6.43 11.76
CA MET A 105 -9.79 -7.44 12.83
C MET A 105 -10.57 -6.93 14.05
N VAL A 106 -10.34 -5.68 14.46
CA VAL A 106 -11.07 -5.06 15.59
C VAL A 106 -12.56 -4.98 15.29
N LEU A 107 -12.95 -4.59 14.07
CA LEU A 107 -14.35 -4.59 13.64
C LEU A 107 -14.96 -5.99 13.74
N ARG A 108 -14.29 -7.00 13.18
CA ARG A 108 -14.77 -8.38 13.21
C ARG A 108 -14.94 -8.90 14.64
N SER A 109 -13.96 -8.71 15.51
CA SER A 109 -14.04 -9.14 16.91
C SER A 109 -15.23 -8.49 17.64
N ARG A 110 -15.46 -7.18 17.44
CA ARG A 110 -16.61 -6.50 18.02
C ARG A 110 -17.93 -7.05 17.50
N THR A 111 -18.04 -7.29 16.18
CA THR A 111 -19.25 -7.87 15.59
C THR A 111 -19.55 -9.26 16.14
N LEU A 112 -18.54 -10.12 16.28
CA LEU A 112 -18.72 -11.47 16.83
C LEU A 112 -19.13 -11.46 18.30
N ASN A 113 -18.51 -10.59 19.10
CA ASN A 113 -18.85 -10.44 20.52
C ASN A 113 -20.27 -9.89 20.73
N ASN A 114 -20.76 -9.04 19.83
CA ASN A 114 -22.12 -8.50 19.91
C ASN A 114 -23.19 -9.48 19.39
N ALA A 115 -22.79 -10.52 18.66
CA ALA A 115 -23.68 -11.55 18.11
C ALA A 115 -23.76 -12.81 19.00
N SER A 116 -22.98 -12.85 20.08
CA SER A 116 -22.99 -13.89 21.12
C SER A 116 -23.84 -13.42 22.30
#